data_AF-A0A521HXC7-F1
#
_entry.id   AF-A0A521HXC7-F1
#
_cell.length_a   1.000
_cell.length_b   1.000
_cell.length_c   1.000
_cell.angle_alpha   90.00
_cell.angle_beta   90.00
_cell.angle_gamma   90.00
#
_symmetry.space_group_name_H-M   'P 1'
#
loop_
_entity.id
_entity.type
_entity.pdbx_description
1 polymer ?
#
loop_
_entity_poly.entity_id
_entity_poly.type
_entity_poly.pdbx_seq_one_letter_code
_entity_poly.pdbx_strand_id
1 'polypeptide(L)'
;MRQKLIIGLALALLLLPATTVLAQEQTPADLVRQFLTSLGYNVLEVGLWVDDQGNSDPNIAAAEVEMTETATGGDRAQAAAYAFLALRKAYPNATILLGLVKVNSLLYIIPTEAAVFDQFVNKQLTAEQYVDYFTPKIRVFDLVKGAYVTPGAPGGSNTPNKTQTNKDFGGGSQNQNPACAVAANLVWFWIRNGYSGKEMDFTIGGGEWGTHDYKIPGTNEWKYIEMPPGKYTWTAHIAGLGTAHGERTDYLAGTCTYQTLAP
;
A
#
# COMPACT_ATOMS: atom_id res chain seq x y z
N MET A 1 -76.51 -57.04 8.15
CA MET A 1 -76.44 -56.45 9.51
C MET A 1 -75.28 -55.45 9.56
N ARG A 2 -75.57 -54.20 9.95
CA ARG A 2 -74.70 -53.15 10.57
C ARG A 2 -73.32 -52.88 9.90
N GLN A 3 -73.09 -51.80 9.14
CA GLN A 3 -73.10 -50.36 9.47
C GLN A 3 -72.04 -49.94 10.51
N LYS A 4 -71.10 -49.07 10.05
CA LYS A 4 -70.27 -48.03 10.72
C LYS A 4 -68.76 -48.20 10.44
N LEU A 5 -68.14 -47.42 9.53
CA LEU A 5 -67.74 -46.00 9.63
C LEU A 5 -66.49 -45.82 10.52
N ILE A 6 -65.31 -45.70 9.90
CA ILE A 6 -64.25 -44.74 10.31
C ILE A 6 -63.58 -44.19 9.05
N ILE A 7 -64.05 -43.01 8.69
CA ILE A 7 -63.37 -41.97 7.92
C ILE A 7 -62.23 -41.43 8.79
N GLY A 8 -61.04 -41.19 8.23
CA GLY A 8 -60.05 -40.32 8.89
C GLY A 8 -58.60 -40.76 8.75
N LEU A 9 -58.04 -40.76 7.54
CA LEU A 9 -56.59 -40.76 7.34
C LEU A 9 -56.21 -39.78 6.23
N ALA A 10 -56.58 -38.51 6.42
CA ALA A 10 -56.21 -37.44 5.50
C ALA A 10 -56.25 -36.06 6.19
N LEU A 11 -55.60 -35.90 7.34
CA LEU A 11 -55.30 -34.56 7.88
C LEU A 11 -54.28 -34.61 9.03
N ALA A 12 -53.04 -35.03 8.76
CA ALA A 12 -51.93 -34.90 9.72
C ALA A 12 -50.63 -34.40 9.08
N LEU A 13 -50.71 -33.78 7.89
CA LEU A 13 -49.56 -33.20 7.19
C LEU A 13 -49.65 -31.67 6.98
N LEU A 14 -50.58 -31.00 7.66
CA LEU A 14 -50.82 -29.55 7.50
C LEU A 14 -50.53 -28.71 8.76
N LEU A 15 -49.79 -29.27 9.73
CA LEU A 15 -49.34 -28.53 10.92
C LEU A 15 -47.84 -28.65 11.14
N LEU A 16 -47.06 -28.75 10.07
CA LEU A 16 -45.71 -28.21 10.15
C LEU A 16 -45.89 -26.69 10.13
N PRO A 17 -45.54 -25.95 11.19
CA PRO A 17 -45.41 -24.51 11.05
C PRO A 17 -44.50 -24.31 9.85
N ALA A 18 -44.99 -23.58 8.85
CA ALA A 18 -44.10 -23.00 7.86
C ALA A 18 -43.15 -22.13 8.67
N THR A 19 -42.01 -22.70 9.07
CA THR A 19 -40.84 -21.91 9.40
C THR A 19 -40.52 -21.22 8.10
N THR A 20 -41.11 -20.04 7.92
CA THR A 20 -40.55 -19.01 7.06
C THR A 20 -39.15 -18.81 7.60
N VAL A 21 -38.20 -19.61 7.09
CA VAL A 21 -36.82 -19.20 7.01
C VAL A 21 -36.91 -17.98 6.10
N LEU A 22 -37.10 -16.81 6.72
CA LEU A 22 -36.82 -15.57 6.05
C LEU A 22 -35.39 -15.73 5.58
N ALA A 23 -35.18 -15.93 4.28
CA ALA A 23 -33.86 -15.89 3.69
C ALA A 23 -33.26 -14.57 4.17
N GLN A 24 -32.29 -14.66 5.08
CA GLN A 24 -31.67 -13.48 5.65
C GLN A 24 -31.12 -12.67 4.49
N GLU A 25 -31.59 -11.45 4.36
CA GLU A 25 -31.16 -10.56 3.28
C GLU A 25 -29.64 -10.45 3.37
N GLN A 26 -28.95 -10.84 2.29
CA GLN A 26 -27.49 -10.87 2.29
C GLN A 26 -26.97 -9.47 2.59
N THR A 27 -26.12 -9.34 3.61
CA THR A 27 -25.51 -8.06 3.92
C THR A 27 -24.53 -7.66 2.81
N PRO A 28 -24.21 -6.37 2.65
CA PRO A 28 -23.13 -5.94 1.76
C PRO A 28 -21.82 -6.70 2.00
N ALA A 29 -21.49 -6.99 3.26
CA ALA A 29 -20.31 -7.78 3.61
C ALA A 29 -20.39 -9.24 3.10
N ASP A 30 -21.57 -9.86 3.16
CA ASP A 30 -21.77 -11.23 2.66
C ASP A 30 -21.56 -11.32 1.15
N LEU A 31 -22.01 -10.31 0.40
CA LEU A 31 -21.83 -10.24 -1.06
C LEU A 31 -20.34 -10.21 -1.44
N VAL A 32 -19.56 -9.38 -0.75
CA VAL A 32 -18.11 -9.28 -0.97
C VAL A 32 -17.41 -10.58 -0.58
N ARG A 33 -17.74 -11.13 0.60
CA ARG A 33 -17.15 -12.37 1.10
C ARG A 33 -17.43 -13.53 0.16
N GLN A 34 -18.67 -13.68 -0.32
CA GLN A 34 -19.06 -14.73 -1.26
C GLN A 34 -18.31 -14.60 -2.58
N PHE A 35 -18.18 -13.38 -3.12
CA PHE A 35 -17.43 -13.12 -4.35
C PHE A 35 -15.95 -13.53 -4.21
N LEU A 36 -15.26 -13.02 -3.19
CA LEU A 36 -13.83 -13.30 -3.00
C LEU A 36 -13.55 -14.78 -2.69
N THR A 37 -14.43 -15.41 -1.90
CA THR A 37 -14.33 -16.85 -1.61
C THR A 37 -14.54 -17.69 -2.88
N SER A 38 -15.43 -17.27 -3.78
CA SER A 38 -15.63 -17.96 -5.07
C SER A 38 -14.41 -17.90 -6.00
N LEU A 39 -13.50 -16.93 -5.78
CA LEU A 39 -12.23 -16.80 -6.47
C LEU A 39 -11.08 -17.54 -5.75
N GLY A 40 -11.38 -18.23 -4.63
CA GLY A 40 -10.40 -19.02 -3.87
C GLY A 40 -9.63 -18.24 -2.80
N TYR A 41 -10.01 -17.00 -2.49
CA TYR A 41 -9.38 -16.24 -1.41
C TYR A 41 -9.93 -16.64 -0.03
N ASN A 42 -9.05 -16.68 0.98
CA ASN A 42 -9.46 -16.81 2.38
C ASN A 42 -9.82 -15.42 2.93
N VAL A 43 -11.11 -15.10 3.02
CA VAL A 43 -11.57 -13.79 3.50
C VAL A 43 -11.65 -13.78 5.02
N LEU A 44 -10.92 -12.88 5.67
CA LEU A 44 -10.94 -12.72 7.12
C LEU A 44 -12.07 -11.77 7.52
N GLU A 45 -12.02 -10.54 7.02
CA GLU A 45 -12.95 -9.47 7.42
C GLU A 45 -13.46 -8.68 6.20
N VAL A 46 -14.70 -8.18 6.29
CA VAL A 46 -15.26 -7.24 5.32
C VAL A 46 -16.18 -6.29 6.07
N GLY A 47 -16.06 -5.00 5.81
CA GLY A 47 -16.97 -4.03 6.38
C GLY A 47 -16.64 -2.60 5.99
N LEU A 48 -17.33 -1.68 6.65
CA LEU A 48 -16.89 -0.29 6.73
C LEU A 48 -15.73 -0.22 7.72
N TRP A 49 -14.77 0.67 7.45
CA TRP A 49 -13.68 0.93 8.38
C TRP A 49 -14.25 1.48 9.68
N VAL A 50 -13.63 1.12 10.80
CA VAL A 50 -14.08 1.52 12.14
C VAL A 50 -13.00 2.38 12.78
N ASP A 51 -13.38 3.51 13.37
CA ASP A 51 -12.48 4.36 14.13
C ASP A 51 -12.10 3.75 15.50
N ASP A 52 -11.19 4.40 16.22
CA ASP A 52 -10.73 3.94 17.55
C ASP A 52 -11.85 3.92 18.61
N GLN A 53 -13.01 4.51 18.31
CA GLN A 53 -14.19 4.57 19.17
C GLN A 53 -15.26 3.54 18.78
N GLY A 54 -15.03 2.73 17.75
CA GLY A 54 -15.98 1.72 17.29
C GLY A 54 -17.03 2.24 16.31
N ASN A 55 -16.93 3.49 15.82
CA ASN A 55 -17.87 4.03 14.84
C ASN A 55 -17.42 3.68 13.43
N SER A 56 -18.35 3.19 12.62
CA SER A 56 -18.10 2.94 11.21
C SER A 56 -18.02 4.24 10.42
N ASP A 57 -16.98 4.40 9.61
CA ASP A 57 -16.88 5.45 8.60
C ASP A 57 -17.55 4.96 7.30
N PRO A 58 -18.71 5.53 6.90
CA PRO A 58 -19.40 5.13 5.67
C PRO A 58 -18.60 5.43 4.40
N ASN A 59 -17.55 6.24 4.48
CA ASN A 59 -16.73 6.62 3.34
C ASN A 59 -15.63 5.60 3.02
N ILE A 60 -15.33 4.68 3.93
CA ILE A 60 -14.21 3.75 3.78
C ILE A 60 -14.74 2.32 3.90
N ALA A 61 -14.63 1.54 2.84
CA ALA A 61 -14.96 0.12 2.85
C ALA A 61 -13.70 -0.73 2.70
N ALA A 62 -13.59 -1.81 3.47
CA ALA A 62 -12.41 -2.66 3.52
C ALA A 62 -12.78 -4.14 3.36
N ALA A 63 -11.90 -4.89 2.72
CA ALA A 63 -11.92 -6.34 2.71
C ALA A 63 -10.52 -6.88 2.99
N GLU A 64 -10.42 -7.77 3.96
CA GLU A 64 -9.21 -8.47 4.35
C GLU A 64 -9.19 -9.90 3.83
N VAL A 65 -8.11 -10.24 3.15
CA VAL A 65 -7.84 -11.60 2.68
C VAL A 65 -6.50 -12.08 3.21
N GLU A 66 -6.44 -13.34 3.58
CA GLU A 66 -5.21 -14.02 3.96
C GLU A 66 -4.63 -14.79 2.78
N MET A 67 -3.31 -14.67 2.59
CA MET A 67 -2.56 -15.35 1.54
C MET A 67 -1.35 -16.07 2.12
N THR A 68 -0.85 -17.05 1.39
CA THR A 68 0.36 -17.79 1.76
C THR A 68 1.61 -16.93 1.62
N GLU A 69 2.67 -17.30 2.33
CA GLU A 69 3.98 -16.62 2.27
C GLU A 69 4.64 -16.65 0.89
N THR A 70 4.20 -17.55 0.02
CA THR A 70 4.67 -17.67 -1.37
C THR A 70 4.00 -16.68 -2.32
N ALA A 71 3.01 -15.90 -1.85
CA ALA A 71 2.32 -14.92 -2.68
C ALA A 71 3.28 -13.84 -3.19
N THR A 72 3.26 -13.60 -4.49
CA THR A 72 4.05 -12.55 -5.13
C THR A 72 3.40 -11.17 -4.97
N GLY A 73 4.12 -10.11 -5.35
CA GLY A 73 3.53 -8.77 -5.41
C GLY A 73 2.34 -8.69 -6.38
N GLY A 74 2.41 -9.42 -7.50
CA GLY A 74 1.32 -9.51 -8.47
C GLY A 74 0.07 -10.17 -7.88
N ASP A 75 0.24 -11.27 -7.14
CA ASP A 75 -0.88 -11.97 -6.51
C ASP A 75 -1.60 -11.09 -5.48
N ARG A 76 -0.83 -10.33 -4.68
CA ARG A 76 -1.38 -9.36 -3.71
C ARG A 76 -2.14 -8.23 -4.40
N ALA A 77 -1.57 -7.66 -5.47
CA ALA A 77 -2.22 -6.59 -6.23
C ALA A 77 -3.51 -7.07 -6.90
N GLN A 78 -3.51 -8.30 -7.42
CA GLN A 78 -4.70 -8.94 -7.99
C GLN A 78 -5.78 -9.18 -6.93
N ALA A 79 -5.41 -9.68 -5.76
CA ALA A 79 -6.34 -9.88 -4.64
C ALA A 79 -7.00 -8.56 -4.22
N ALA A 80 -6.20 -7.48 -4.11
CA ALA A 80 -6.71 -6.15 -3.82
C ALA A 80 -7.63 -5.61 -4.93
N ALA A 81 -7.29 -5.81 -6.20
CA ALA A 81 -8.15 -5.38 -7.31
C ALA A 81 -9.51 -6.08 -7.31
N TYR A 82 -9.56 -7.38 -7.01
CA TYR A 82 -10.82 -8.10 -6.84
C TYR A 82 -11.59 -7.65 -5.60
N ALA A 83 -10.90 -7.34 -4.51
CA ALA A 83 -11.51 -6.74 -3.32
C ALA A 83 -12.16 -5.39 -3.66
N PHE A 84 -11.47 -4.50 -4.39
CA PHE A 84 -12.02 -3.23 -4.83
C PHE A 84 -13.27 -3.41 -5.68
N LEU A 85 -13.26 -4.36 -6.63
CA LEU A 85 -14.43 -4.65 -7.47
C LEU A 85 -15.64 -5.05 -6.62
N ALA A 86 -15.42 -5.96 -5.66
CA ALA A 86 -16.46 -6.44 -4.78
C ALA A 86 -17.00 -5.34 -3.85
N LEU A 87 -16.08 -4.59 -3.21
CA LEU A 87 -16.40 -3.49 -2.31
C LEU A 87 -17.13 -2.38 -3.03
N ARG A 88 -16.69 -2.00 -4.23
CA ARG A 88 -17.32 -0.95 -5.05
C ARG A 88 -18.79 -1.27 -5.35
N LYS A 89 -19.08 -2.55 -5.59
CA LYS A 89 -20.44 -3.04 -5.87
C LYS A 89 -21.31 -3.08 -4.61
N ALA A 90 -20.77 -3.55 -3.49
CA ALA A 90 -21.53 -3.74 -2.25
C ALA A 90 -21.68 -2.45 -1.41
N TYR A 91 -20.69 -1.55 -1.48
CA TYR A 91 -20.64 -0.29 -0.75
C TYR A 91 -20.54 0.89 -1.74
N PRO A 92 -21.62 1.21 -2.46
CA PRO A 92 -21.57 2.19 -3.55
C PRO A 92 -21.27 3.62 -3.09
N ASN A 93 -21.45 3.92 -1.80
CA ASN A 93 -21.21 5.24 -1.20
C ASN A 93 -19.80 5.41 -0.65
N ALA A 94 -19.01 4.34 -0.53
CA ALA A 94 -17.64 4.45 -0.06
C ALA A 94 -16.80 5.20 -1.09
N THR A 95 -16.08 6.23 -0.64
CA THR A 95 -15.17 7.04 -1.47
C THR A 95 -13.76 6.47 -1.48
N ILE A 96 -13.42 5.67 -0.47
CA ILE A 96 -12.15 4.95 -0.34
C ILE A 96 -12.45 3.45 -0.23
N LEU A 97 -11.71 2.65 -1.00
CA LEU A 97 -11.74 1.19 -0.95
C LEU A 97 -10.38 0.69 -0.46
N LEU A 98 -10.38 -0.22 0.52
CA LEU A 98 -9.18 -0.81 1.10
C LEU A 98 -9.13 -2.31 0.81
N GLY A 99 -8.09 -2.73 0.09
CA GLY A 99 -7.70 -4.13 -0.07
C GLY A 99 -6.66 -4.43 0.99
N LEU A 100 -7.03 -5.20 2.01
CA LEU A 100 -6.12 -5.62 3.07
C LEU A 100 -5.66 -7.04 2.75
N VAL A 101 -4.36 -7.23 2.60
CA VAL A 101 -3.80 -8.56 2.28
C VAL A 101 -2.86 -8.97 3.40
N LYS A 102 -3.27 -9.96 4.18
CA LYS A 102 -2.47 -10.52 5.26
C LYS A 102 -1.59 -11.65 4.75
N VAL A 103 -0.28 -11.54 5.00
CA VAL A 103 0.71 -12.59 4.72
C VAL A 103 1.54 -12.78 5.98
N ASN A 104 1.36 -13.91 6.66
CA ASN A 104 1.95 -14.17 7.98
C ASN A 104 1.62 -13.02 8.98
N SER A 105 2.64 -12.35 9.52
CA SER A 105 2.49 -11.21 10.43
C SER A 105 2.33 -9.87 9.73
N LEU A 106 2.42 -9.81 8.40
CA LEU A 106 2.37 -8.56 7.65
C LEU A 106 0.98 -8.33 7.08
N LEU A 107 0.42 -7.16 7.32
CA LEU A 107 -0.82 -6.67 6.71
C LEU A 107 -0.47 -5.62 5.67
N TYR A 108 -0.64 -5.95 4.39
CA TYR A 108 -0.51 -5.01 3.28
C TYR A 108 -1.82 -4.24 3.14
N ILE A 109 -1.77 -2.94 3.37
CA ILE A 109 -2.90 -2.03 3.28
C ILE A 109 -2.81 -1.31 1.94
N ILE A 110 -3.72 -1.63 1.02
CA ILE A 110 -3.71 -1.12 -0.35
C ILE A 110 -4.95 -0.25 -0.55
N PRO A 111 -4.80 1.09 -0.51
CA PRO A 111 -5.94 2.00 -0.67
C PRO A 111 -6.13 2.43 -2.13
N THR A 112 -7.39 2.67 -2.52
CA THR A 112 -7.75 3.35 -3.76
C THR A 112 -8.99 4.24 -3.57
N GLU A 113 -9.06 5.34 -4.31
CA GLU A 113 -10.29 6.14 -4.38
C GLU A 113 -11.29 5.46 -5.32
N ALA A 114 -12.57 5.38 -4.92
CA ALA A 114 -13.61 4.75 -5.71
C ALA A 114 -13.75 5.37 -7.12
N ALA A 115 -13.60 6.69 -7.22
CA ALA A 115 -13.63 7.40 -8.50
C ALA A 115 -12.47 6.99 -9.43
N VAL A 116 -11.27 6.78 -8.89
CA VAL A 116 -10.10 6.36 -9.67
C VAL A 116 -10.23 4.90 -10.09
N PHE A 117 -10.76 4.05 -9.21
CA PHE A 117 -11.09 2.67 -9.57
C PHE A 117 -12.17 2.60 -10.66
N ASP A 118 -13.19 3.45 -10.60
CA ASP A 118 -14.23 3.55 -11.63
C ASP A 118 -13.62 3.96 -12.99
N GLN A 119 -12.65 4.88 -13.01
CA GLN A 119 -11.92 5.23 -14.24
C GLN A 119 -11.14 4.03 -14.80
N PHE A 120 -10.50 3.24 -13.94
CA PHE A 120 -9.80 2.02 -14.35
C PHE A 120 -10.76 0.97 -14.94
N VAL A 121 -11.87 0.66 -14.26
CA VAL A 121 -12.88 -0.30 -14.73
C VAL A 121 -13.50 0.15 -16.06
N ASN A 122 -13.73 1.46 -16.21
CA ASN A 122 -14.25 2.06 -17.45
C ASN A 122 -13.17 2.27 -18.53
N LYS A 123 -11.96 1.72 -18.35
CA LYS A 123 -10.84 1.78 -19.31
C LYS A 123 -10.37 3.20 -19.65
N GLN A 124 -10.59 4.15 -18.75
CA GLN A 124 -10.06 5.51 -18.83
C GLN A 124 -8.62 5.60 -18.30
N LEU A 125 -8.23 4.65 -17.44
CA LEU A 125 -6.85 4.41 -17.02
C LEU A 125 -6.38 3.05 -17.53
N THR A 126 -5.12 2.95 -17.95
CA THR A 126 -4.48 1.65 -18.20
C THR A 126 -4.22 0.93 -16.88
N ALA A 127 -3.99 -0.39 -16.93
CA ALA A 127 -3.59 -1.15 -15.75
C ALA A 127 -2.30 -0.63 -15.13
N GLU A 128 -1.33 -0.23 -15.96
CA GLU A 128 -0.07 0.37 -15.51
C GLU A 128 -0.30 1.70 -14.78
N GLN A 129 -1.06 2.63 -15.37
CA GLN A 129 -1.40 3.90 -14.73
C GLN A 129 -2.14 3.73 -13.40
N TYR A 130 -3.02 2.73 -13.33
CA TYR A 130 -3.75 2.43 -12.11
C TYR A 130 -2.84 1.85 -11.02
N VAL A 131 -1.95 0.92 -11.38
CA VAL A 131 -0.93 0.37 -10.47
C VAL A 131 0.00 1.47 -9.96
N ASP A 132 0.49 2.34 -10.84
CA ASP A 132 1.36 3.46 -10.48
C ASP A 132 0.65 4.44 -9.53
N TYR A 133 -0.66 4.60 -9.64
CA TYR A 133 -1.45 5.46 -8.76
C TYR A 133 -1.53 4.93 -7.32
N PHE A 134 -1.82 3.63 -7.11
CA PHE A 134 -2.02 3.10 -5.76
C PHE A 134 -0.74 2.56 -5.10
N THR A 135 0.24 2.11 -5.88
CA THR A 135 1.52 1.58 -5.37
C THR A 135 2.21 2.49 -4.34
N PRO A 136 2.39 3.82 -4.56
CA PRO A 136 3.02 4.70 -3.57
C PRO A 136 2.18 4.90 -2.29
N LYS A 137 0.89 4.55 -2.33
CA LYS A 137 -0.03 4.66 -1.20
C LYS A 137 -0.10 3.38 -0.37
N ILE A 138 0.50 2.28 -0.84
CA ILE A 138 0.57 1.03 -0.09
C ILE A 138 1.31 1.27 1.23
N ARG A 139 0.77 0.71 2.31
CA ARG A 139 1.42 0.64 3.62
C ARG A 139 1.49 -0.82 4.05
N VAL A 140 2.48 -1.17 4.84
CA VAL A 140 2.55 -2.50 5.45
C VAL A 140 2.61 -2.33 6.95
N PHE A 141 1.78 -3.07 7.67
CA PHE A 141 1.74 -3.08 9.12
C PHE A 141 2.21 -4.46 9.62
N ASP A 142 3.20 -4.47 10.49
CA ASP A 142 3.66 -5.68 11.15
C ASP A 142 2.82 -5.88 12.42
N LEU A 143 1.94 -6.89 12.40
CA LEU A 143 1.03 -7.23 13.48
C LEU A 143 1.74 -7.68 14.76
N VAL A 144 2.98 -8.18 14.64
CA VAL A 144 3.78 -8.61 15.80
C VAL A 144 4.49 -7.41 16.44
N LYS A 145 5.03 -6.50 15.61
CA LYS A 145 5.69 -5.28 16.10
C LYS A 145 4.71 -4.16 16.46
N GLY A 146 3.48 -4.23 15.98
CA GLY A 146 2.48 -3.17 16.14
C GLY A 146 2.89 -1.86 15.45
N ALA A 147 3.60 -1.93 14.32
CA ALA A 147 4.15 -0.76 13.65
C ALA A 147 4.10 -0.89 12.12
N TYR A 148 4.05 0.27 11.44
CA TYR A 148 4.22 0.32 9.99
C TYR A 148 5.67 0.01 9.62
N VAL A 149 5.84 -0.84 8.59
CA VAL A 149 7.13 -1.28 8.08
C VAL A 149 7.21 -1.05 6.57
N THR A 150 8.41 -0.90 6.05
CA THR A 150 8.63 -0.87 4.60
C THR A 150 8.51 -2.29 4.05
N PRO A 151 7.72 -2.54 2.97
CA PRO A 151 7.65 -3.86 2.37
C PRO A 151 9.04 -4.34 1.90
N GLY A 152 9.63 -5.29 2.62
CA GLY A 152 10.71 -6.13 2.12
C GLY A 152 10.10 -7.33 1.42
N ALA A 153 10.13 -7.39 0.10
CA ALA A 153 9.70 -8.60 -0.61
C ALA A 153 10.76 -9.71 -0.48
N PRO A 154 10.38 -10.97 -0.21
CA PRO A 154 11.07 -12.09 -0.84
C PRO A 154 10.81 -11.96 -2.34
N GLY A 155 11.84 -11.56 -3.10
CA GLY A 155 11.72 -11.21 -4.52
C GLY A 155 11.64 -9.70 -4.79
N GLY A 156 12.51 -8.92 -4.14
CA GLY A 156 12.65 -7.47 -4.31
C GLY A 156 12.45 -6.98 -5.75
N SER A 157 11.54 -6.02 -5.91
CA SER A 157 11.54 -5.19 -7.10
C SER A 157 12.82 -4.36 -7.08
N ASN A 158 13.75 -4.68 -7.97
CA ASN A 158 14.95 -3.88 -8.28
C ASN A 158 14.61 -2.64 -9.13
N THR A 159 13.38 -2.12 -9.03
CA THR A 159 12.93 -1.00 -9.85
C THR A 159 12.86 0.24 -8.96
N PRO A 160 13.90 1.09 -8.98
CA PRO A 160 13.95 2.31 -8.19
C PRO A 160 12.74 3.21 -8.48
N ASN A 161 12.10 3.75 -7.44
CA ASN A 161 10.98 4.68 -7.59
C ASN A 161 11.51 6.07 -7.97
N LYS A 162 11.74 6.28 -9.27
CA LYS A 162 12.39 7.48 -9.85
C LYS A 162 11.53 8.76 -9.86
N THR A 163 10.63 8.96 -8.89
CA THR A 163 9.69 10.11 -8.90
C THR A 163 9.93 11.17 -7.83
N GLN A 164 10.96 11.02 -6.98
CA GLN A 164 11.26 12.08 -6.00
C GLN A 164 11.90 13.29 -6.70
N THR A 165 11.21 14.42 -6.63
CA THR A 165 11.59 15.70 -7.24
C THR A 165 11.93 16.72 -6.13
N ASN A 166 12.30 17.96 -6.47
CA ASN A 166 12.69 19.02 -5.53
C ASN A 166 11.78 19.19 -4.28
N LYS A 167 10.53 18.70 -4.30
CA LYS A 167 9.58 18.72 -3.18
C LYS A 167 9.90 17.74 -2.04
N ASP A 168 10.71 16.71 -2.30
CA ASP A 168 11.03 15.63 -1.35
C ASP A 168 12.38 15.85 -0.64
N PHE A 169 13.09 16.93 -0.97
CA PHE A 169 14.18 17.47 -0.16
C PHE A 169 13.57 18.42 0.87
N GLY A 170 14.03 18.40 2.13
CA GLY A 170 13.40 19.03 3.31
C GLY A 170 13.28 20.57 3.31
N GLY A 171 13.13 21.24 2.17
CA GLY A 171 12.83 22.67 2.11
C GLY A 171 14.08 23.54 2.04
N GLY A 172 14.60 23.71 0.83
CA GLY A 172 15.50 24.82 0.47
C GLY A 172 16.73 24.38 -0.33
N SER A 173 16.97 25.02 -1.47
CA SER A 173 18.29 25.05 -2.10
C SER A 173 19.18 26.08 -1.42
N GLN A 174 20.46 25.76 -1.22
CA GLN A 174 21.45 26.73 -0.76
C GLN A 174 22.65 26.78 -1.71
N ASN A 175 23.06 27.99 -2.08
CA ASN A 175 24.26 28.24 -2.92
C ASN A 175 25.57 28.20 -2.12
N GLN A 176 25.49 28.19 -0.79
CA GLN A 176 26.63 28.13 0.12
C GLN A 176 26.60 26.82 0.91
N ASN A 177 27.74 26.40 1.48
CA ASN A 177 27.81 25.19 2.30
C ASN A 177 26.87 25.33 3.52
N PRO A 178 25.78 24.55 3.61
CA PRO A 178 24.75 24.75 4.62
C PRO A 178 25.25 24.37 6.01
N ALA A 179 24.84 25.13 7.01
CA ALA A 179 25.09 24.78 8.41
C ALA A 179 24.32 23.50 8.78
N CYS A 180 24.91 22.66 9.61
CA CYS A 180 24.23 21.48 10.11
C CYS A 180 23.22 21.86 11.19
N ALA A 181 21.92 21.76 10.87
CA ALA A 181 20.81 22.09 11.79
C ALA A 181 19.85 20.90 11.99
N VAL A 182 20.36 19.69 11.79
CA VAL A 182 19.58 18.45 11.86
C VAL A 182 19.03 18.20 13.27
N ALA A 183 17.81 17.70 13.35
CA ALA A 183 17.24 17.25 14.62
C ALA A 183 18.07 16.09 15.21
N ALA A 184 18.10 15.99 16.55
CA ALA A 184 18.94 15.02 17.25
C ALA A 184 18.68 13.54 16.91
N ASN A 185 17.52 13.23 16.32
CA ASN A 185 17.09 11.89 15.93
C ASN A 185 17.22 11.62 14.41
N LEU A 186 17.77 12.56 13.65
CA LEU A 186 17.87 12.47 12.19
C LEU A 186 19.31 12.65 11.71
N VAL A 187 19.53 12.33 10.44
CA VAL A 187 20.74 12.61 9.68
C VAL A 187 20.33 13.41 8.46
N TRP A 188 21.11 14.45 8.14
CA TRP A 188 20.98 15.15 6.87
C TRP A 188 22.11 14.76 5.92
N PHE A 189 21.76 14.17 4.79
CA PHE A 189 22.70 13.92 3.70
C PHE A 189 22.60 15.05 2.68
N TRP A 190 23.54 15.99 2.75
CA TRP A 190 23.67 17.07 1.79
C TRP A 190 24.37 16.59 0.53
N ILE A 191 23.79 16.93 -0.62
CA ILE A 191 24.28 16.55 -1.93
C ILE A 191 24.22 17.72 -2.89
N ARG A 192 25.29 17.89 -3.67
CA ARG A 192 25.41 18.92 -4.69
C ARG A 192 25.85 18.32 -6.01
N ASN A 193 25.06 18.57 -7.05
CA ASN A 193 25.38 18.25 -8.45
C ASN A 193 25.96 19.49 -9.14
N GLY A 194 27.28 19.51 -9.34
CA GLY A 194 28.03 20.56 -10.00
C GLY A 194 28.07 20.44 -11.53
N TYR A 195 27.51 19.39 -12.12
CA TYR A 195 27.46 19.22 -13.58
C TYR A 195 26.33 20.05 -14.18
N SER A 196 26.64 21.30 -14.52
CA SER A 196 25.65 22.27 -15.00
C SER A 196 24.81 21.74 -16.16
N GLY A 197 23.48 21.81 -16.02
CA GLY A 197 22.52 21.38 -17.05
C GLY A 197 22.40 19.86 -17.22
N LYS A 198 23.00 19.04 -16.34
CA LYS A 198 22.83 17.59 -16.31
C LYS A 198 22.10 17.16 -15.05
N GLU A 199 21.05 16.36 -15.21
CA GLU A 199 20.37 15.72 -14.09
C GLU A 199 21.15 14.49 -13.63
N MET A 200 21.17 14.27 -12.32
CA MET A 200 21.79 13.13 -11.68
C MET A 200 20.73 12.24 -11.03
N ASP A 201 20.74 10.96 -11.39
CA ASP A 201 19.97 9.93 -10.69
C ASP A 201 20.79 9.49 -9.46
N PHE A 202 20.34 9.84 -8.27
CA PHE A 202 20.99 9.52 -7.00
C PHE A 202 20.15 8.52 -6.21
N THR A 203 20.76 7.41 -5.80
CA THR A 203 20.14 6.38 -4.99
C THR A 203 20.90 6.29 -3.67
N ILE A 204 20.21 6.32 -2.54
CA ILE A 204 20.80 6.03 -1.22
C ILE A 204 19.93 5.04 -0.49
N GLY A 205 20.53 4.05 0.14
CA GLY A 205 19.76 3.04 0.85
C GLY A 205 20.56 2.13 1.75
N GLY A 206 19.84 1.46 2.65
CA GLY A 206 20.39 0.55 3.65
C GLY A 206 19.51 0.42 4.89
N GLY A 207 19.77 -0.62 5.68
CA GLY A 207 19.04 -0.88 6.93
C GLY A 207 17.51 -0.97 6.74
N GLU A 208 16.77 -0.60 7.79
CA GLU A 208 15.30 -0.62 7.83
C GLU A 208 14.66 0.58 7.09
N TRP A 209 15.43 1.63 6.77
CA TRP A 209 14.97 2.80 6.02
C TRP A 209 14.74 2.50 4.53
N GLY A 210 15.35 1.44 4.01
CA GLY A 210 15.19 1.01 2.62
C GLY A 210 16.07 1.79 1.64
N THR A 211 15.67 1.79 0.37
CA THR A 211 16.37 2.47 -0.72
C THR A 211 15.51 3.57 -1.30
N HIS A 212 16.10 4.74 -1.51
CA HIS A 212 15.45 5.95 -1.98
C HIS A 212 16.20 6.52 -3.18
N ASP A 213 15.45 6.96 -4.17
CA ASP A 213 15.97 7.48 -5.43
C ASP A 213 15.54 8.93 -5.63
N TYR A 214 16.47 9.74 -6.12
CA TYR A 214 16.35 11.19 -6.24
C TYR A 214 16.84 11.64 -7.60
N LYS A 215 16.14 12.61 -8.18
CA LYS A 215 16.63 13.37 -9.33
C LYS A 215 17.21 14.69 -8.86
N ILE A 216 18.52 14.86 -9.01
CA ILE A 216 19.23 16.04 -8.53
C ILE A 216 19.64 16.91 -9.72
N PRO A 217 19.05 18.11 -9.85
CA PRO A 217 19.34 18.97 -10.97
C PRO A 217 20.78 19.50 -10.88
N GLY A 218 21.44 19.64 -12.03
CA GLY A 218 22.77 20.26 -12.14
C GLY A 218 22.73 21.77 -12.00
N THR A 219 22.18 22.27 -10.89
CA THR A 219 22.09 23.71 -10.58
C THR A 219 23.28 24.19 -9.73
N ASN A 220 24.17 23.28 -9.31
CA ASN A 220 25.25 23.54 -8.35
C ASN A 220 24.76 24.02 -6.97
N GLU A 221 23.48 23.81 -6.67
CA GLU A 221 22.88 24.07 -5.37
C GLU A 221 23.03 22.84 -4.46
N TRP A 222 23.14 23.08 -3.16
CA TRP A 222 23.00 22.04 -2.15
C TRP A 222 21.54 21.65 -1.97
N LYS A 223 21.29 20.34 -1.92
CA LYS A 223 20.03 19.70 -1.56
C LYS A 223 20.28 18.75 -0.39
N TYR A 224 19.28 18.47 0.43
CA TYR A 224 19.46 17.52 1.52
C TYR A 224 18.37 16.48 1.63
N ILE A 225 18.79 15.28 2.00
CA ILE A 225 17.93 14.14 2.26
C ILE A 225 17.90 13.93 3.77
N GLU A 226 16.70 13.91 4.34
CA GLU A 226 16.49 13.55 5.73
C GLU A 226 16.35 12.04 5.84
N MET A 227 17.18 11.42 6.68
CA MET A 227 17.15 9.98 6.91
C MET A 227 17.37 9.66 8.39
N PRO A 228 16.82 8.56 8.90
CA PRO A 228 17.14 8.08 10.24
C PRO A 228 18.62 7.67 10.33
N PRO A 229 19.22 7.63 11.52
CA PRO A 229 20.57 7.09 11.69
C PRO A 229 20.65 5.62 11.27
N GLY A 230 21.75 5.21 10.67
CA GLY A 230 21.92 3.85 10.18
C GLY A 230 23.06 3.69 9.18
N LYS A 231 23.20 2.46 8.67
CA LYS A 231 24.25 2.12 7.69
C LYS A 231 23.72 2.14 6.27
N TYR A 232 24.22 3.08 5.47
CA TYR A 232 23.75 3.32 4.09
C TYR A 232 24.88 3.24 3.08
N THR A 233 24.54 2.86 1.86
CA THR A 233 25.34 2.98 0.63
C THR A 233 24.61 3.91 -0.33
N TRP A 234 25.34 4.58 -1.22
CA TRP A 234 24.72 5.40 -2.25
C TRP A 234 25.37 5.20 -3.62
N THR A 235 24.62 5.50 -4.67
CA THR A 235 25.09 5.51 -6.06
C THR A 235 24.58 6.75 -6.77
N ALA A 236 25.40 7.36 -7.61
CA ALA A 236 25.04 8.56 -8.36
C ALA A 236 25.37 8.35 -9.83
N HIS A 237 24.38 8.44 -10.71
CA HIS A 237 24.54 8.24 -12.14
C HIS A 237 24.19 9.53 -12.90
N ILE A 238 25.07 9.91 -13.85
CA ILE A 238 24.79 10.98 -14.81
C ILE A 238 24.99 10.44 -16.21
N ALA A 239 23.94 10.53 -17.03
CA ALA A 239 23.96 10.04 -18.40
C ALA A 239 25.09 10.69 -19.21
N GLY A 240 25.97 9.85 -19.77
CA GLY A 240 27.13 10.27 -20.55
C GLY A 240 28.37 10.68 -19.75
N LEU A 241 28.32 10.67 -18.41
CA LEU A 241 29.48 10.96 -17.55
C LEU A 241 29.92 9.76 -16.69
N GLY A 242 28.99 8.88 -16.31
CA GLY A 242 29.30 7.64 -15.59
C GLY A 242 28.55 7.51 -14.27
N THR A 243 29.05 6.63 -13.40
CA THR A 243 28.43 6.32 -12.10
C THR A 243 29.48 6.41 -10.99
N ALA A 244 29.12 7.10 -9.90
CA ALA A 244 29.89 7.14 -8.66
C ALA A 244 29.17 6.33 -7.57
N HIS A 245 29.92 5.83 -6.60
CA HIS A 245 29.40 5.02 -5.50
C HIS A 245 30.01 5.44 -4.17
N GLY A 246 29.21 5.39 -3.11
CA GLY A 246 29.64 5.52 -1.74
C GLY A 246 29.70 4.18 -1.04
N GLU A 247 30.79 3.95 -0.33
CA GLU A 247 30.94 2.78 0.54
C GLU A 247 29.90 2.76 1.65
N ARG A 248 29.63 1.56 2.18
CA ARG A 248 28.68 1.38 3.27
C ARG A 248 29.18 2.08 4.52
N THR A 249 28.55 3.20 4.85
CA THR A 249 28.97 4.11 5.92
C THR A 249 27.92 4.15 7.02
N ASP A 250 28.36 4.32 8.27
CA ASP A 250 27.48 4.47 9.43
C ASP A 250 27.18 5.96 9.66
N TYR A 251 25.91 6.32 9.58
CA TYR A 251 25.44 7.69 9.69
C TYR A 251 24.79 7.91 11.06
N LEU A 252 25.45 8.71 11.88
CA LEU A 252 25.09 8.92 13.28
C LEU A 252 24.01 9.98 13.43
N ALA A 253 23.12 9.81 14.40
CA ALA A 253 22.05 10.77 14.69
C ALA A 253 22.62 12.14 15.06
N GLY A 254 21.95 13.21 14.64
CA GLY A 254 22.39 14.58 14.90
C GLY A 254 23.55 15.03 14.00
N THR A 255 23.88 14.31 12.93
CA THR A 255 25.00 14.65 12.04
C THR A 255 24.57 15.01 10.62
N CYS A 256 25.43 15.78 9.94
CA CYS A 256 25.29 16.09 8.54
C CYS A 256 26.47 15.52 7.76
N THR A 257 26.18 14.89 6.62
CA THR A 257 27.19 14.44 5.66
C THR A 257 27.05 15.25 4.38
N TYR A 258 28.17 15.54 3.71
CA TYR A 258 28.21 16.38 2.52
C TYR A 258 28.86 15.64 1.36
N GLN A 259 28.17 15.53 0.24
CA GLN A 259 28.66 14.93 -0.99
C GLN A 259 28.57 15.94 -2.14
N THR A 260 29.69 16.23 -2.78
CA THR A 260 29.71 16.97 -4.05
C THR A 260 30.10 16.02 -5.18
N LEU A 261 29.40 16.13 -6.30
CA LEU A 261 29.77 15.52 -7.58
C LEU A 261 29.92 16.64 -8.60
N ALA A 262 31.15 16.88 -9.06
CA ALA A 262 31.52 17.97 -9.95
C ALA A 262 32.70 17.53 -10.84
N PRO A 263 32.95 18.21 -11.97
CA PRO A 263 34.09 17.94 -12.86
C PRO A 263 35.45 17.97 -12.16
#